data_AF-A0A8V0Y652-F1
#
_entry.id   AF-A0A8V0Y652-F1
#
_cell.length_a   1.000
_cell.length_b   1.000
_cell.length_c   1.000
_cell.angle_alpha   90.00
_cell.angle_beta   90.00
_cell.angle_gamma   90.00
#
_symmetry.space_group_name_H-M   'P 1'
#
loop_
_entity.id
_entity.type
_entity.pdbx_description
1 polymer ?
#
loop_
_entity_poly.entity_id
_entity_poly.type
_entity_poly.pdbx_seq_one_letter_code
_entity_poly.pdbx_strand_id
1 'polypeptide(L)'
;TGAVIARKVSGIVPKPRNARISSVNFRSVLLWDPPGVRKGNLSYTVQAKSIFPKQNFNNVTTNLNVTECDVSSLSVYGAYVLRVRTEWEDEHSDWAVVRFKPMADTVIGPPSVNVKSESGTLHVDFTGPAADREHDKWSLKQYYGSWIYRILYWKKGSNKKILSRSSILLALSGTK
;
A
#
# COMPACT_ATOMS: atom_id res chain seq x y z
N THR A 1 38.12 -46.16 -15.20
CA THR A 1 37.82 -44.83 -14.61
C THR A 1 36.45 -44.39 -15.10
N GLY A 2 35.41 -44.62 -14.31
CA GLY A 2 34.03 -44.28 -14.70
C GLY A 2 33.75 -42.82 -14.37
N ALA A 3 33.50 -42.00 -15.40
CA ALA A 3 33.04 -40.63 -15.21
C ALA A 3 31.58 -40.67 -14.73
N VAL A 4 31.35 -40.21 -13.49
CA VAL A 4 30.00 -39.96 -12.98
C VAL A 4 29.49 -38.72 -13.68
N ILE A 5 28.56 -38.89 -14.62
CA ILE A 5 27.82 -37.79 -15.23
C ILE A 5 26.90 -37.24 -14.13
N ALA A 6 27.34 -36.18 -13.46
CA ALA A 6 26.46 -35.37 -12.62
C ALA A 6 25.41 -34.73 -13.52
N ARG A 7 24.21 -35.31 -13.54
CA ARG A 7 23.07 -34.80 -14.27
C ARG A 7 22.68 -33.47 -13.61
N LYS A 8 23.11 -32.34 -14.19
CA LYS A 8 22.66 -31.00 -13.78
C LYS A 8 21.15 -30.95 -14.03
N VAL A 9 20.36 -31.19 -12.98
CA VAL A 9 18.93 -30.89 -12.99
C VAL A 9 18.85 -29.37 -12.99
N SER A 10 18.85 -28.76 -14.19
CA SER A 10 18.44 -27.36 -14.36
C SER A 10 16.96 -27.33 -14.07
N GLY A 11 16.63 -27.17 -12.79
CA GLY A 11 15.27 -26.96 -12.37
C GLY A 11 14.85 -25.58 -12.83
N ILE A 12 13.66 -25.44 -13.38
CA ILE A 12 13.03 -24.14 -13.65
C ILE A 12 12.87 -23.35 -12.35
N VAL A 13 13.48 -22.16 -12.25
CA VAL A 13 13.32 -21.28 -11.07
C VAL A 13 11.83 -20.95 -10.89
N PRO A 14 11.21 -21.36 -9.78
CA PRO A 14 9.79 -21.17 -9.57
C PRO A 14 9.48 -19.69 -9.34
N LYS A 15 8.38 -19.23 -9.96
CA LYS A 15 7.91 -17.86 -9.81
C LYS A 15 7.37 -17.57 -8.40
N PRO A 16 7.45 -16.31 -7.94
CA PRO A 16 6.74 -15.85 -6.74
C PRO A 16 5.23 -16.10 -6.83
N ARG A 17 4.58 -16.29 -5.68
CA ARG A 17 3.15 -16.53 -5.58
C ARG A 17 2.44 -15.34 -4.94
N ASN A 18 1.13 -15.22 -5.17
CA ASN A 18 0.26 -14.26 -4.46
C ASN A 18 0.80 -12.81 -4.42
N ALA A 19 1.41 -12.38 -5.52
CA ALA A 19 1.91 -11.02 -5.67
C ALA A 19 0.74 -10.02 -5.59
N ARG A 20 0.86 -9.05 -4.70
CA ARG A 20 -0.21 -8.09 -4.37
C ARG A 20 0.36 -6.79 -3.84
N ILE A 21 -0.42 -5.72 -3.91
CA ILE A 21 -0.08 -4.43 -3.30
C ILE A 21 -0.81 -4.28 -1.97
N SER A 22 -0.10 -3.81 -0.95
CA SER A 22 -0.66 -3.24 0.27
C SER A 22 -0.39 -1.75 0.25
N SER A 23 -1.43 -0.91 0.22
CA SER A 23 -1.28 0.54 0.15
C SER A 23 -2.26 1.23 1.11
N VAL A 24 -1.71 2.00 2.05
CA VAL A 24 -2.49 2.79 3.03
C VAL A 24 -1.91 4.19 3.09
N ASN A 25 -2.75 5.21 2.92
CA ASN A 25 -2.33 6.62 2.92
C ASN A 25 -1.11 6.89 2.01
N PHE A 26 -1.06 6.26 0.83
CA PHE A 26 0.05 6.28 -0.13
C PHE A 26 1.36 5.60 0.26
N ARG A 27 1.49 5.05 1.47
CA ARG A 27 2.56 4.10 1.76
C ARG A 27 2.24 2.76 1.10
N SER A 28 3.02 2.40 0.11
CA SER A 28 2.70 1.33 -0.83
C SER A 28 3.82 0.29 -0.86
N VAL A 29 3.47 -0.96 -0.56
CA VAL A 29 4.41 -2.08 -0.49
C VAL A 29 3.91 -3.20 -1.40
N LEU A 30 4.78 -3.66 -2.31
CA LEU A 30 4.56 -4.88 -3.08
C LEU A 30 4.92 -6.08 -2.21
N LEU A 31 3.99 -7.02 -2.05
CA LEU A 31 4.12 -8.23 -1.25
C LEU A 31 3.98 -9.46 -2.14
N TRP A 32 4.71 -10.52 -1.84
CA TRP A 32 4.55 -11.82 -2.49
C TRP A 32 4.86 -12.95 -1.51
N ASP A 33 4.47 -14.17 -1.89
CA ASP A 33 4.82 -15.36 -1.14
C ASP A 33 6.01 -16.06 -1.84
N PRO A 34 6.95 -16.65 -1.09
CA PRO A 34 8.08 -17.36 -1.66
C PRO A 34 7.59 -18.59 -2.44
N PRO A 35 8.38 -19.07 -3.41
CA PRO A 35 8.04 -20.28 -4.13
C PRO A 35 8.10 -21.51 -3.22
N GLY A 36 7.07 -22.36 -3.25
CA GLY A 36 6.86 -23.40 -2.24
C GLY A 36 7.81 -24.61 -2.23
N VAL A 37 8.68 -24.78 -3.23
CA VAL A 37 9.38 -26.08 -3.46
C VAL A 37 10.91 -25.94 -3.56
N ARG A 38 11.51 -24.78 -3.26
CA ARG A 38 12.98 -24.64 -3.31
C ARG A 38 13.62 -24.30 -1.97
N LYS A 39 14.62 -25.10 -1.60
CA LYS A 39 15.58 -24.85 -0.51
C LYS A 39 16.85 -24.23 -1.11
N GLY A 40 17.20 -23.02 -0.69
CA GLY A 40 18.37 -22.28 -1.15
C GLY A 40 18.20 -20.77 -0.91
N ASN A 41 19.30 -20.01 -0.97
CA ASN A 41 19.26 -18.55 -0.86
C ASN A 41 18.71 -17.95 -2.15
N LEU A 42 17.39 -17.74 -2.18
CA LEU A 42 16.70 -17.06 -3.26
C LEU A 42 16.78 -15.56 -3.04
N SER A 43 16.98 -14.80 -4.12
CA SER A 43 16.78 -13.36 -4.10
C SER A 43 15.68 -12.96 -5.08
N TYR A 44 15.20 -11.72 -4.97
CA TYR A 44 14.12 -11.20 -5.79
C TYR A 44 14.53 -9.90 -6.47
N THR A 45 14.04 -9.73 -7.70
CA THR A 45 14.11 -8.48 -8.45
C THR A 45 12.71 -7.94 -8.67
N VAL A 46 12.52 -6.67 -8.36
CA VAL A 46 11.27 -5.94 -8.58
C VAL A 46 11.50 -4.87 -9.65
N GLN A 47 10.59 -4.84 -10.61
CA GLN A 47 10.56 -3.82 -11.66
C GLN A 47 9.20 -3.14 -11.72
N ALA A 48 9.20 -1.89 -12.18
CA ALA A 48 8.00 -1.13 -12.44
C ALA A 48 8.09 -0.44 -13.79
N LYS A 49 6.95 -0.22 -14.43
CA LYS A 49 6.81 0.70 -15.56
C LYS A 49 5.56 1.54 -15.40
N SER A 50 5.63 2.80 -15.87
CA SER A 50 4.44 3.61 -16.06
C SER A 50 3.70 3.20 -17.34
N ILE A 51 2.37 3.17 -17.26
CA ILE A 51 1.48 2.98 -18.40
C ILE A 51 1.33 4.31 -19.16
N PHE A 52 1.31 5.44 -18.44
CA PHE A 52 1.17 6.79 -19.00
C PHE A 52 2.09 7.79 -18.27
N PRO A 53 3.08 8.39 -18.96
CA PRO A 53 3.54 8.03 -20.31
C PRO A 53 4.03 6.57 -20.34
N LYS A 54 3.90 5.90 -21.49
CA LYS A 54 4.33 4.50 -21.61
C LYS A 54 5.85 4.44 -21.49
N GLN A 55 6.33 3.74 -20.47
CA GLN A 55 7.75 3.54 -20.21
C GLN A 55 8.14 2.06 -20.29
N ASN A 56 9.44 1.83 -20.41
CA ASN A 56 10.02 0.50 -20.23
C ASN A 56 10.05 0.12 -18.74
N PHE A 57 10.21 -1.17 -18.46
CA PHE A 57 10.43 -1.62 -17.10
C PHE A 57 11.80 -1.18 -16.61
N ASN A 58 11.83 -0.54 -15.43
CA ASN A 58 13.03 -0.18 -14.71
C ASN A 58 13.10 -0.95 -13.40
N ASN A 59 14.31 -1.25 -12.94
CA ASN A 59 14.54 -1.86 -11.63
C ASN A 59 14.11 -0.88 -10.55
N VAL A 60 13.23 -1.34 -9.65
CA VAL A 60 12.94 -0.65 -8.39
C VAL A 60 13.97 -1.09 -7.36
N THR A 61 14.15 -2.40 -7.21
CA THR A 61 15.15 -3.00 -6.33
C THR A 61 15.55 -4.37 -6.87
N THR A 62 16.79 -4.77 -6.61
CA THR A 62 17.37 -6.06 -7.02
C THR A 62 17.99 -6.73 -5.79
N ASN A 63 18.24 -8.03 -5.85
CA ASN A 63 18.91 -8.79 -4.78
C ASN A 63 18.19 -8.69 -3.41
N LEU A 64 16.86 -8.65 -3.42
CA LEU A 64 16.08 -8.66 -2.18
C LEU A 64 16.04 -10.07 -1.58
N ASN A 65 16.34 -10.18 -0.29
CA ASN A 65 16.23 -11.44 0.47
C ASN A 65 14.93 -11.49 1.31
N VAL A 66 14.08 -10.48 1.16
CA VAL A 66 12.76 -10.37 1.80
C VAL A 66 11.66 -10.48 0.75
N THR A 67 10.42 -10.69 1.19
CA THR A 67 9.25 -10.91 0.32
C THR A 67 8.36 -9.67 0.20
N GLU A 68 8.98 -8.51 0.37
CA GLU A 68 8.36 -7.20 0.27
C GLU A 68 9.28 -6.19 -0.41
N CYS A 69 8.69 -5.17 -1.03
CA CYS A 69 9.42 -4.06 -1.64
C CYS A 69 8.61 -2.77 -1.51
N ASP A 70 9.22 -1.74 -0.94
CA ASP A 70 8.63 -0.40 -0.88
C ASP A 70 8.59 0.21 -2.28
N VAL A 71 7.40 0.61 -2.70
CA VAL A 71 7.13 1.23 -4.00
C VAL A 71 6.45 2.60 -3.83
N SER A 72 6.55 3.19 -2.64
CA SER A 72 5.97 4.49 -2.29
C SER A 72 6.60 5.63 -3.08
N SER A 73 7.81 5.45 -3.62
CA SER A 73 8.48 6.42 -4.50
C SER A 73 7.75 6.65 -5.83
N LEU A 74 6.85 5.74 -6.23
CA LEU A 74 6.01 5.93 -7.41
C LEU A 74 5.11 7.17 -7.24
N SER A 75 4.86 7.86 -8.35
CA SER A 75 4.00 9.04 -8.37
C SER A 75 2.55 8.65 -8.09
N VAL A 76 1.89 9.38 -7.21
CA VAL A 76 0.50 9.07 -6.82
C VAL A 76 -0.48 9.14 -7.98
N TYR A 77 -0.21 10.03 -8.96
CA TYR A 77 -1.05 10.26 -10.13
C TYR A 77 -0.78 9.30 -11.30
N GLY A 78 0.14 8.34 -11.12
CA GLY A 78 0.51 7.40 -12.16
C GLY A 78 -0.39 6.16 -12.22
N ALA A 79 -0.19 5.38 -13.29
CA ALA A 79 -0.71 4.02 -13.42
C ALA A 79 0.45 3.10 -13.78
N TYR A 80 0.61 2.02 -13.03
CA TYR A 80 1.81 1.19 -13.07
C TYR A 80 1.50 -0.27 -13.32
N VAL A 81 2.46 -0.93 -13.97
CA VAL A 81 2.60 -2.39 -13.93
C VAL A 81 3.86 -2.67 -13.15
N LEU A 82 3.72 -3.37 -12.02
CA LEU A 82 4.82 -3.90 -11.23
C LEU A 82 5.01 -5.37 -11.54
N ARG A 83 6.24 -5.84 -11.43
CA ARG A 83 6.55 -7.26 -11.57
C ARG A 83 7.68 -7.67 -10.65
N VAL A 84 7.59 -8.89 -10.13
CA VAL A 84 8.61 -9.52 -9.29
C VAL A 84 8.95 -10.90 -9.84
N ARG A 85 10.23 -11.26 -9.81
CA ARG A 85 10.70 -12.61 -10.14
C ARG A 85 11.69 -13.08 -9.10
N THR A 86 11.89 -14.38 -9.05
CA THR A 86 12.94 -15.02 -8.26
C THR A 86 14.21 -15.10 -9.10
N GLU A 87 15.33 -14.74 -8.49
CA GLU A 87 16.68 -14.88 -9.01
C GLU A 87 17.38 -16.00 -8.24
N TRP A 88 18.18 -16.81 -8.94
CA TRP A 88 19.00 -17.84 -8.31
C TRP A 88 20.24 -18.12 -9.17
N GLU A 89 21.42 -17.81 -8.64
CA GLU A 89 22.68 -17.83 -9.40
C GLU A 89 22.52 -17.02 -10.71
N ASP A 90 22.70 -17.66 -11.86
CA ASP A 90 22.55 -17.05 -13.19
C ASP A 90 21.18 -17.32 -13.84
N GLU A 91 20.27 -18.00 -13.13
CA GLU A 91 18.92 -18.34 -13.61
C GLU A 91 17.85 -17.47 -12.94
N HIS A 92 16.70 -17.33 -13.61
CA HIS A 92 15.57 -16.56 -13.09
C HIS A 92 14.21 -17.17 -13.44
N SER A 93 13.20 -16.86 -12.64
CA SER A 93 11.83 -17.29 -12.90
C SER A 93 11.13 -16.42 -13.96
N ASP A 94 9.94 -16.85 -14.36
CA ASP A 94 8.93 -15.95 -14.94
C ASP A 94 8.54 -14.84 -13.95
N TRP A 95 7.94 -13.78 -14.48
CA TRP A 95 7.46 -12.65 -13.70
C TRP A 95 6.06 -12.90 -13.11
N ALA A 96 5.90 -12.63 -11.82
CA ALA A 96 4.59 -12.36 -11.20
C ALA A 96 4.27 -10.87 -11.38
N VAL A 97 3.07 -10.54 -11.88
CA VAL A 97 2.71 -9.19 -12.34
C VAL A 97 1.53 -8.65 -11.55
N VAL A 98 1.59 -7.37 -11.17
CA VAL A 98 0.51 -6.64 -10.48
C VAL A 98 0.30 -5.28 -11.15
N ARG A 99 -0.95 -4.83 -11.23
CA ARG A 99 -1.31 -3.47 -11.68
C ARG A 99 -1.62 -2.61 -10.47
N PHE A 100 -1.23 -1.34 -10.52
CA PHE A 100 -1.41 -0.42 -9.39
C PHE A 100 -1.60 1.02 -9.85
N LYS A 101 -2.60 1.70 -9.29
CA LYS A 101 -2.87 3.13 -9.43
C LYS A 101 -2.98 3.72 -8.03
N PRO A 102 -1.96 4.41 -7.50
CA PRO A 102 -1.95 4.81 -6.09
C PRO A 102 -3.18 5.62 -5.67
N MET A 103 -3.59 6.62 -6.46
CA MET A 103 -4.79 7.43 -6.19
C MET A 103 -6.11 6.64 -6.19
N ALA A 104 -6.19 5.52 -6.90
CA ALA A 104 -7.42 4.73 -6.97
C ALA A 104 -7.42 3.54 -6.00
N ASP A 105 -6.25 2.94 -5.78
CA ASP A 105 -6.11 1.65 -5.09
C ASP A 105 -5.65 1.79 -3.63
N THR A 106 -5.11 2.96 -3.21
CA THR A 106 -4.74 3.16 -1.80
C THR A 106 -5.98 3.12 -0.92
N VAL A 107 -5.88 2.42 0.21
CA VAL A 107 -6.85 2.55 1.28
C VAL A 107 -6.58 3.86 2.01
N ILE A 108 -7.65 4.61 2.27
CA ILE A 108 -7.61 5.78 3.13
C ILE A 108 -7.83 5.30 4.57
N GLY A 109 -6.82 5.49 5.41
CA GLY A 109 -6.88 5.15 6.83
C GLY A 109 -7.86 6.05 7.61
N PRO A 110 -8.11 5.75 8.89
CA PRO A 110 -8.97 6.58 9.73
C PRO A 110 -8.31 7.93 10.01
N PRO A 111 -9.10 9.00 10.19
CA PRO A 111 -8.61 10.25 10.76
C PRO A 111 -8.36 10.09 12.27
N SER A 112 -7.50 10.94 12.81
CA SER A 112 -7.40 11.16 14.25
C SER A 112 -8.57 12.02 14.71
N VAL A 113 -9.23 11.64 15.81
CA VAL A 113 -10.36 12.36 16.38
C VAL A 113 -10.05 12.74 17.82
N ASN A 114 -10.20 14.02 18.14
CA ASN A 114 -10.09 14.53 19.50
C ASN A 114 -11.42 15.15 19.92
N VAL A 115 -11.90 14.81 21.12
CA VAL A 115 -13.20 15.25 21.63
C VAL A 115 -12.99 15.92 22.98
N LYS A 116 -13.53 17.12 23.13
CA LYS A 116 -13.55 17.85 24.40
C LYS A 116 -14.99 18.22 24.76
N SER A 117 -15.33 18.10 26.03
CA SER A 117 -16.64 18.52 26.56
C SER A 117 -16.46 19.80 27.34
N GLU A 118 -17.18 20.85 26.99
CA GLU A 118 -17.13 22.14 27.66
C GLU A 118 -18.52 22.77 27.66
N SER A 119 -19.00 23.18 28.84
CA SER A 119 -20.26 23.93 29.00
C SER A 119 -21.47 23.30 28.30
N GLY A 120 -21.61 21.97 28.35
CA GLY A 120 -22.72 21.24 27.70
C GLY A 120 -22.56 21.06 26.18
N THR A 121 -21.43 21.46 25.62
CA THR A 121 -21.07 21.31 24.21
C THR A 121 -19.94 20.31 24.05
N LEU A 122 -20.01 19.47 23.01
CA LEU A 122 -18.91 18.63 22.56
C LEU A 122 -18.20 19.31 21.40
N HIS A 123 -16.94 19.67 21.63
CA HIS A 123 -16.00 20.12 20.60
C HIS A 123 -15.32 18.90 20.00
N VAL A 124 -15.44 18.74 18.69
CA VAL A 124 -14.83 17.62 17.98
C VAL A 124 -13.86 18.13 16.92
N ASP A 125 -12.59 17.81 17.12
CA ASP A 125 -11.50 18.07 16.20
C ASP A 125 -11.15 16.81 15.43
N PHE A 126 -10.90 16.96 14.13
CA PHE A 126 -10.47 15.88 13.25
C PHE A 126 -9.17 16.27 12.59
N THR A 127 -8.18 15.39 12.62
CA THR A 127 -6.87 15.61 11.99
C THR A 127 -6.49 14.41 11.14
N GLY A 128 -5.91 14.66 9.98
CA GLY A 128 -5.49 13.59 9.06
C GLY A 128 -6.67 12.89 8.35
N PRO A 129 -6.39 11.85 7.56
CA PRO A 129 -5.11 11.15 7.53
C PRO A 129 -4.09 11.93 6.70
N ALA A 130 -2.84 11.94 7.17
CA ALA A 130 -1.71 12.47 6.42
C ALA A 130 -1.25 11.41 5.41
N ALA A 131 -0.69 11.84 4.27
CA ALA A 131 0.04 10.91 3.42
C ALA A 131 1.31 10.45 4.15
N ASP A 132 1.58 9.15 4.12
CA ASP A 132 2.80 8.55 4.66
C ASP A 132 3.79 8.37 3.51
N ARG A 133 4.50 9.46 3.19
CA ARG A 133 5.46 9.56 2.09
C ARG A 133 6.70 10.31 2.55
N GLU A 134 7.86 9.85 2.08
CA GLU A 134 9.15 10.45 2.47
C GLU A 134 9.40 11.82 1.81
N HIS A 135 8.93 11.99 0.56
CA HIS A 135 9.29 13.16 -0.27
C HIS A 135 8.27 14.31 -0.21
N ASP A 136 7.08 14.09 0.36
CA ASP A 136 6.02 15.09 0.45
C ASP A 136 5.13 14.92 1.69
N LYS A 137 5.00 15.99 2.48
CA LYS A 137 4.16 16.01 3.70
C LYS A 137 2.72 16.46 3.44
N TRP A 138 2.22 16.26 2.23
CA TRP A 138 0.86 16.68 1.88
C TRP A 138 -0.16 15.83 2.65
N SER A 139 -1.20 16.48 3.16
CA SER A 139 -2.38 15.79 3.66
C SER A 139 -3.08 15.07 2.49
N LEU A 140 -3.81 13.99 2.78
CA LEU A 140 -4.63 13.34 1.75
C LEU A 140 -5.64 14.32 1.14
N LYS A 141 -6.16 15.26 1.93
CA LYS A 141 -7.03 16.35 1.45
C LYS A 141 -6.37 17.17 0.34
N GLN A 142 -5.06 17.42 0.38
CA GLN A 142 -4.37 18.16 -0.68
C GLN A 142 -4.27 17.36 -1.98
N TYR A 143 -4.10 16.04 -1.92
CA TYR A 143 -4.07 15.19 -3.11
C TYR A 143 -5.46 15.03 -3.76
N TYR A 144 -6.49 14.82 -2.95
CA TYR A 144 -7.85 14.61 -3.44
C TYR A 144 -8.64 15.91 -3.68
N GLY A 145 -8.13 17.06 -3.18
CA GLY A 145 -8.75 18.38 -3.30
C GLY A 145 -9.93 18.61 -2.37
N SER A 146 -11.04 17.89 -2.59
CA SER A 146 -12.27 18.01 -1.79
C SER A 146 -12.42 16.85 -0.82
N TRP A 147 -12.72 17.17 0.44
CA TRP A 147 -12.83 16.20 1.52
C TRP A 147 -13.94 16.59 2.48
N ILE A 148 -14.82 15.64 2.81
CA ILE A 148 -15.93 15.85 3.75
C ILE A 148 -15.93 14.72 4.76
N TYR A 149 -15.89 15.06 6.05
CA TYR A 149 -16.08 14.10 7.12
C TYR A 149 -17.57 13.88 7.36
N ARG A 150 -17.97 12.61 7.41
CA ARG A 150 -19.29 12.18 7.89
C ARG A 150 -19.13 11.74 9.33
N ILE A 151 -19.83 12.44 10.22
CA ILE A 151 -19.64 12.28 11.66
C ILE A 151 -20.91 11.71 12.24
N LEU A 152 -20.76 10.55 12.88
CA LEU A 152 -21.85 9.83 13.49
C LEU A 152 -21.68 9.87 15.00
N TYR A 153 -22.68 10.40 15.72
CA TYR A 153 -22.65 10.50 17.18
C TYR A 153 -23.94 9.99 17.80
N TRP A 154 -23.87 9.50 19.04
CA TRP A 154 -25.00 8.97 19.79
C TRP A 154 -24.74 9.08 21.29
N LYS A 155 -25.83 9.18 22.07
CA LYS A 155 -25.77 9.09 23.53
C LYS A 155 -25.66 7.62 23.94
N LYS A 156 -24.83 7.30 24.94
CA LYS A 156 -24.75 5.95 25.50
C LYS A 156 -26.14 5.48 25.95
N GLY A 157 -26.55 4.29 25.51
CA GLY A 157 -27.88 3.73 25.78
C GLY A 157 -28.99 4.18 24.83
N SER A 158 -28.72 5.08 23.89
CA SER A 158 -29.66 5.47 22.83
C SER A 158 -29.37 4.70 21.55
N ASN A 159 -30.42 4.23 20.88
CA ASN A 159 -30.34 3.67 19.52
C ASN A 159 -30.37 4.77 18.43
N LYS A 160 -30.65 6.02 18.80
CA LYS A 160 -30.69 7.14 17.87
C LYS A 160 -29.28 7.65 17.59
N LYS A 161 -28.83 7.43 16.35
CA LYS A 161 -27.58 8.00 15.81
C LYS A 161 -27.90 9.27 15.05
N ILE A 162 -27.07 10.29 15.22
CA ILE A 162 -27.18 11.57 14.52
C ILE A 162 -25.99 11.71 13.59
N LEU A 163 -26.27 12.10 12.33
CA LEU A 163 -25.27 12.32 11.30
C LEU A 163 -25.05 13.81 11.10
N SER A 164 -23.79 14.24 11.17
CA SER A 164 -23.36 15.58 10.79
C SER A 164 -22.30 15.51 9.68
N ARG A 165 -22.15 16.61 8.93
CA ARG A 165 -21.13 16.75 7.88
C ARG A 165 -20.31 18.00 8.15
N SER A 166 -18.99 17.87 8.15
CA SER A 166 -18.08 19.01 8.29
C SER A 166 -16.75 18.75 7.61
N SER A 167 -16.00 19.83 7.39
CA SER A 167 -14.69 19.84 6.76
C SER A 167 -13.57 20.33 7.68
N ILE A 168 -13.88 20.84 8.89
CA ILE A 168 -12.91 21.50 9.79
C ILE A 168 -13.20 21.19 11.27
N LEU A 169 -14.23 21.84 11.84
CA LEU A 169 -14.58 21.78 13.27
C LEU A 169 -16.09 21.57 13.39
N LEU A 170 -16.52 20.88 14.44
CA LEU A 170 -17.93 20.82 14.84
C LEU A 170 -18.09 20.99 16.34
N ALA A 171 -19.04 21.85 16.71
CA ALA A 171 -19.62 21.89 18.04
C ALA A 171 -20.98 21.19 18.01
N LEU A 172 -21.17 20.22 18.90
CA LEU A 172 -22.44 19.52 19.09
C LEU A 172 -23.01 19.92 20.44
N SER A 173 -24.15 20.61 20.47
CA SER A 173 -24.88 20.92 21.70
C SER A 173 -26.07 19.96 21.86
N GLY A 174 -26.36 19.59 23.11
CA GLY A 174 -27.53 18.80 23.45
C GLY A 174 -28.28 19.44 24.61
N THR A 175 -29.60 19.56 24.49
CA THR A 175 -30.48 19.85 25.63
C THR A 175 -30.71 18.56 26.42
N LYS A 176 -30.75 18.67 27.77
CA LYS A 176 -31.03 17.54 28.67
C LYS A 176 -32.37 16.89 28.37
#